data_AF-A0A141R9K5-F1
#
_entry.id   AF-A0A141R9K5-F1
#
_cell.length_a   1.000
_cell.length_b   1.000
_cell.length_c   1.000
_cell.angle_alpha   90.00
_cell.angle_beta   90.00
_cell.angle_gamma   90.00
#
_symmetry.space_group_name_H-M   'P 1'
#
loop_
_entity.id
_entity.type
_entity.pdbx_description
1 polymer ?
#
loop_
_entity_poly.entity_id
_entity_poly.type
_entity_poly.pdbx_seq_one_letter_code
_entity_poly.pdbx_strand_id
1 'polypeptide(L)'
;MLQVYLVRHGETQWNAERRIQGQSDSPLTAHGERQAWQVGERARTLGITHIITSDLGRTRRTAEIIAEACGCSVIADARLRELDMGVLEK
;
A
#
# COMPACT_ATOMS: atom_id res chain seq x y z
N MET A 1 -3.05 18.72 -16.67
CA MET A 1 -4.04 17.63 -16.52
C MET A 1 -3.59 16.76 -15.36
N LEU A 2 -4.50 16.33 -14.49
CA LEU A 2 -4.18 15.45 -13.37
C LEU A 2 -4.02 14.01 -13.87
N GLN A 3 -2.95 13.33 -13.45
CA GLN A 3 -2.75 11.89 -13.68
C GLN A 3 -2.83 11.17 -12.34
N VAL A 4 -3.57 10.06 -12.31
CA VAL A 4 -3.78 9.25 -11.11
C VAL A 4 -3.33 7.83 -11.39
N TYR A 5 -2.46 7.31 -10.54
CA TYR A 5 -2.00 5.93 -10.57
C TYR A 5 -2.56 5.20 -9.35
N LEU A 6 -3.16 4.03 -9.56
CA LEU A 6 -3.73 3.22 -8.50
C LEU A 6 -2.84 2.01 -8.26
N VAL A 7 -2.47 1.81 -6.99
CA VAL A 7 -1.62 0.72 -6.54
C VAL A 7 -2.29 0.05 -5.35
N ARG A 8 -2.41 -1.27 -5.38
CA ARG A 8 -2.79 -2.06 -4.21
C ARG A 8 -1.56 -2.28 -3.33
N HIS A 9 -1.75 -2.36 -2.01
CA HIS A 9 -0.68 -2.76 -1.09
C HIS A 9 0.00 -4.07 -1.54
N GLY A 10 1.28 -4.22 -1.20
CA GLY A 10 2.00 -5.47 -1.41
C GLY A 10 1.39 -6.63 -0.63
N GLU A 11 1.76 -7.86 -0.99
CA GLU A 11 1.34 -9.06 -0.27
C GLU A 11 1.63 -8.97 1.24
N THR A 12 0.66 -9.39 2.04
CA THR A 12 0.74 -9.49 3.51
C THR A 12 0.72 -10.94 3.98
N GLN A 13 1.09 -11.17 5.25
CA GLN A 13 1.00 -12.50 5.86
C GLN A 13 -0.41 -13.09 5.71
N TRP A 14 -1.48 -12.31 5.96
CA TRP A 14 -2.84 -12.82 5.82
C TRP A 14 -3.26 -13.03 4.36
N ASN A 15 -2.64 -12.36 3.38
CA ASN A 15 -2.86 -12.72 1.97
C ASN A 15 -2.28 -14.10 1.64
N ALA A 16 -1.06 -14.38 2.11
CA ALA A 16 -0.42 -15.69 1.92
C ALA A 16 -1.25 -16.82 2.58
N GLU A 17 -1.86 -16.53 3.73
CA GLU A 17 -2.77 -17.42 4.46
C GLU A 17 -4.21 -17.46 3.92
N ARG A 18 -4.54 -16.62 2.92
CA ARG A 18 -5.90 -16.43 2.38
C ARG A 18 -6.95 -16.04 3.42
N ARG A 19 -6.56 -15.24 4.42
CA ARG A 19 -7.43 -14.67 5.46
C ARG A 19 -7.95 -13.29 5.07
N ILE A 20 -9.19 -13.00 5.46
CA ILE A 20 -9.82 -11.70 5.27
C ILE A 20 -9.22 -10.71 6.27
N GLN A 21 -8.78 -9.55 5.77
CA GLN A 21 -8.18 -8.50 6.61
C GLN A 21 -9.14 -7.38 6.96
N GLY A 22 -9.94 -6.89 5.99
CA GLY A 22 -10.74 -5.68 6.16
C GLY A 22 -9.92 -4.53 6.76
N GLN A 23 -10.32 -3.99 7.92
CA GLN A 23 -9.58 -2.92 8.60
C GLN A 23 -8.55 -3.40 9.64
N SER A 24 -8.55 -4.69 9.98
CA SER A 24 -7.44 -5.35 10.66
C SER A 24 -6.20 -5.37 9.78
N ASP A 25 -5.05 -5.61 10.39
CA ASP A 25 -3.77 -5.47 9.71
C ASP A 25 -2.81 -6.63 9.96
N SER A 26 -2.00 -6.91 8.94
CA SER A 26 -0.90 -7.86 9.01
C SER A 26 0.28 -7.31 8.21
N PRO A 27 1.52 -7.57 8.64
CA PRO A 27 2.68 -6.99 7.98
C PRO A 27 2.82 -7.50 6.54
N LEU A 28 3.50 -6.71 5.70
CA LEU A 28 3.92 -7.17 4.39
C LEU A 28 4.82 -8.41 4.53
N THR A 29 4.70 -9.35 3.60
CA THR A 29 5.70 -10.41 3.46
C THR A 29 6.96 -9.83 2.83
N ALA A 30 8.08 -10.55 2.90
CA ALA A 30 9.27 -10.19 2.13
C ALA A 30 8.98 -10.14 0.61
N HIS A 31 8.00 -10.91 0.12
CA HIS A 31 7.54 -10.81 -1.25
C HIS A 31 6.75 -9.51 -1.49
N GLY A 32 5.85 -9.13 -0.59
CA GLY A 32 5.11 -7.88 -0.66
C GLY A 32 6.00 -6.64 -0.63
N GLU A 33 7.07 -6.64 0.18
CA GLU A 33 8.06 -5.56 0.13
C GLU A 33 8.75 -5.50 -1.24
N ARG A 34 9.19 -6.64 -1.80
CA ARG A 34 9.77 -6.69 -3.16
C ARG A 34 8.81 -6.18 -4.23
N GLN A 35 7.51 -6.47 -4.11
CA GLN A 35 6.50 -5.92 -5.02
C GLN A 35 6.46 -4.39 -4.93
N ALA A 36 6.48 -3.82 -3.73
CA ALA A 36 6.50 -2.37 -3.53
C ALA A 36 7.77 -1.73 -4.13
N TRP A 37 8.93 -2.35 -3.96
CA TRP A 37 10.19 -1.90 -4.58
C TRP A 37 10.10 -1.88 -6.11
N GLN A 38 9.54 -2.92 -6.73
CA GLN A 38 9.36 -2.99 -8.19
C GLN A 38 8.41 -1.91 -8.72
N VAL A 39 7.35 -1.59 -7.97
CA VAL A 39 6.46 -0.46 -8.30
C VAL A 39 7.22 0.85 -8.17
N GLY A 40 8.01 1.04 -7.10
CA GLY A 40 8.87 2.19 -6.89
C GLY A 40 9.79 2.45 -8.08
N GLU A 41 10.56 1.45 -8.52
CA GLU A 41 11.46 1.58 -9.67
C GLU A 41 10.74 2.00 -10.95
N ARG A 42 9.55 1.43 -11.21
CA ARG A 42 8.74 1.83 -12.37
C ARG A 42 8.19 3.26 -12.23
N ALA A 43 7.87 3.68 -11.01
CA ALA A 43 7.24 4.98 -10.74
C ALA A 43 8.22 6.15 -10.84
N ARG A 44 9.54 5.92 -10.71
CA ARG A 44 10.59 6.96 -10.76
C ARG A 44 10.51 7.87 -11.97
N THR A 45 10.12 7.34 -13.13
CA THR A 45 10.06 8.09 -14.40
C THR A 45 8.68 8.71 -14.68
N LEU A 46 7.70 8.49 -13.81
CA LEU A 46 6.32 8.96 -14.01
C LEU A 46 6.07 10.38 -13.47
N GLY A 47 7.06 10.98 -12.80
CA GLY A 47 6.91 12.32 -12.21
C GLY A 47 5.90 12.36 -11.06
N ILE A 48 5.86 11.31 -10.24
CA ILE A 48 4.97 11.24 -9.07
C ILE A 48 5.33 12.36 -8.08
N THR A 49 4.35 13.21 -7.76
CA THR A 49 4.55 14.36 -6.86
C THR A 49 4.02 14.11 -5.46
N HIS A 50 3.00 13.26 -5.31
CA HIS A 50 2.35 12.96 -4.05
C HIS A 50 1.89 11.51 -4.05
N ILE A 51 1.97 10.84 -2.89
CA ILE A 51 1.36 9.53 -2.67
C ILE A 51 0.32 9.68 -1.57
N ILE A 52 -0.90 9.24 -1.84
CA ILE A 52 -1.99 9.20 -0.87
C ILE A 52 -2.31 7.73 -0.59
N THR A 53 -2.42 7.37 0.68
CA THR A 53 -2.60 5.99 1.12
C THR A 53 -3.59 5.93 2.27
N SER A 54 -4.20 4.77 2.53
CA SER A 54 -4.91 4.59 3.80
C SER A 54 -3.91 4.56 4.96
N ASP A 55 -4.40 4.74 6.17
CA ASP A 55 -3.59 4.70 7.37
C ASP A 55 -3.32 3.28 7.92
N LEU A 56 -3.76 2.23 7.21
CA LEU A 56 -3.42 0.83 7.54
C LEU A 56 -1.92 0.58 7.32
N GLY A 57 -1.27 -0.18 8.20
CA GLY A 57 0.17 -0.41 8.16
C GLY A 57 0.64 -1.03 6.85
N ARG A 58 -0.09 -2.00 6.28
CA ARG A 58 0.27 -2.61 4.98
C ARG A 58 0.29 -1.63 3.80
N THR A 59 -0.65 -0.69 3.74
CA THR A 59 -0.74 0.33 2.69
C THR A 59 0.26 1.46 2.95
N ARG A 60 0.47 1.86 4.21
CA ARG A 60 1.52 2.81 4.60
C ARG A 60 2.91 2.30 4.25
N ARG A 61 3.26 1.07 4.63
CA ARG A 61 4.56 0.47 4.35
C ARG A 61 4.81 0.35 2.84
N THR A 62 3.80 -0.05 2.07
CA THR A 62 3.89 -0.08 0.60
C THR A 62 4.16 1.32 0.04
N ALA A 63 3.41 2.32 0.51
CA ALA A 63 3.54 3.71 0.06
C ALA A 63 4.91 4.31 0.42
N GLU A 64 5.44 4.04 1.62
CA GLU A 64 6.76 4.49 2.08
C GLU A 64 7.88 3.97 1.18
N ILE A 65 7.86 2.68 0.82
CA ILE A 65 8.86 2.09 -0.09
C ILE A 65 8.81 2.76 -1.48
N ILE A 66 7.61 2.99 -2.01
CA ILE A 66 7.44 3.66 -3.31
C ILE A 66 7.87 5.13 -3.22
N ALA A 67 7.54 5.81 -2.12
CA ALA A 67 7.87 7.21 -1.88
C ALA A 67 9.38 7.44 -1.79
N GLU A 68 10.12 6.52 -1.18
CA GLU A 68 11.59 6.56 -1.12
C GLU A 68 12.19 6.59 -2.53
N ALA A 69 11.70 5.73 -3.44
CA ALA A 69 12.15 5.72 -4.83
C ALA A 69 11.74 7.00 -5.60
N CYS A 70 10.55 7.53 -5.34
CA CYS A 70 10.02 8.70 -6.04
C CYS A 70 10.52 10.05 -5.47
N GLY A 71 11.06 10.07 -4.24
CA GLY A 71 11.47 11.29 -3.56
C GLY A 71 10.30 12.23 -3.19
N CYS A 72 9.14 11.69 -2.82
CA CYS A 72 7.94 12.47 -2.50
C CYS A 72 7.33 12.13 -1.13
N SER A 73 6.39 12.95 -0.65
CA SER A 73 5.72 12.73 0.64
C SER A 73 4.56 11.74 0.54
N VAL A 74 4.35 10.98 1.62
CA VAL A 74 3.16 10.14 1.82
C VAL A 74 2.14 10.86 2.69
N ILE A 75 0.88 10.91 2.24
CA ILE A 75 -0.25 11.48 2.96
C ILE A 75 -1.22 10.36 3.30
N ALA A 76 -1.52 10.19 4.59
CA ALA A 76 -2.50 9.21 5.04
C ALA A 76 -3.92 9.79 4.99
N ASP A 77 -4.88 8.99 4.51
CA ASP A 77 -6.30 9.33 4.43
C ASP A 77 -7.16 8.11 4.79
N ALA A 78 -7.83 8.18 5.94
CA ALA A 78 -8.67 7.08 6.44
C ALA A 78 -9.84 6.73 5.52
N ARG A 79 -10.24 7.62 4.58
CA ARG A 79 -11.29 7.35 3.59
C ARG A 79 -10.88 6.30 2.54
N LEU A 80 -9.58 6.01 2.45
CA LEU A 80 -9.02 4.99 1.55
C LEU A 80 -8.89 3.61 2.19
N ARG A 81 -9.34 3.44 3.45
CA ARG A 81 -9.33 2.13 4.10
C ARG A 81 -10.15 1.11 3.32
N GLU A 82 -9.72 -0.14 3.41
CA GLU A 82 -10.52 -1.27 2.95
C GLU A 82 -11.87 -1.32 3.70
N LEU A 83 -12.84 -2.02 3.11
CA LEU A 83 -14.11 -2.30 3.77
C LEU A 83 -13.86 -2.94 5.15
N ASP A 84 -14.59 -2.46 6.16
CA ASP A 84 -14.67 -3.14 7.45
C ASP A 84 -15.46 -4.44 7.28
N MET A 85 -14.79 -5.56 7.49
CA MET A 85 -15.35 -6.90 7.33
C MET A 85 -15.80 -7.49 8.68
N GLY A 86 -15.67 -6.73 9.77
CA GLY A 86 -16.15 -7.07 11.10
C GLY A 86 -15.73 -8.45 11.58
N VAL A 87 -16.71 -9.30 11.89
CA VAL A 87 -16.49 -10.65 12.44
C VAL A 87 -15.75 -11.61 11.49
N LEU A 88 -15.58 -11.24 10.22
CA LEU A 88 -14.83 -12.02 9.23
C LEU A 88 -13.32 -11.78 9.28
N GLU A 89 -12.86 -10.75 9.99
CA GLU A 89 -11.43 -10.43 10.18
C GLU A 89 -10.81 -11.30 11.28
N LYS A 90 -10.65 -12.59 11.03
CA LYS A 90 -10.15 -13.58 12.01
C LYS A 90 -8.94 -14.37 11.56
#